data_AF-A0A9E2L6A2-F1
#
_entry.id   AF-A0A9E2L6A2-F1
#
_cell.length_a   1.000
_cell.length_b   1.000
_cell.length_c   1.000
_cell.angle_alpha   90.00
_cell.angle_beta   90.00
_cell.angle_gamma   90.00
#
_symmetry.space_group_name_H-M   'P 1'
#
loop_
_entity.id
_entity.type
_entity.pdbx_description
1 polymer ?
#
loop_
_entity_poly.entity_id
_entity_poly.type
_entity_poly.pdbx_seq_one_letter_code
_entity_poly.pdbx_strand_id
1 'polypeptide(L)'
;MLTIPQDIPDFVLSSQLDNFTISADKRVTFVLKQANTVILQETYTQDASNQIHILDLFSLMEPYLIGSPMLQFSYEVSASSETTISKTFTVLLCRPIIPCSGVDFVTNYFLTTLAGRDKITSFNRTETLYLTTGSLSSGGTTIPVTAECVFVNDQNQLLKSTRSLGNVADYGIRSIDVSPSRFTQSGYRLLRYTILAGARKQTFRVDQDQPESVGLKFRNSFGSDETFYWFIRHFA
;
A
#
# COMPACT_ATOMS: atom_id res chain seq x y z
N MET A 1 13.86 -0.74 34.83
CA MET A 1 12.44 -0.75 34.45
C MET A 1 12.32 -0.81 32.94
N LEU A 2 11.72 -1.90 32.47
CA LEU A 2 11.49 -2.24 31.08
C LEU A 2 10.39 -1.36 30.49
N THR A 3 10.75 -0.61 29.47
CA THR A 3 9.82 0.26 28.73
C THR A 3 10.20 0.28 27.25
N ILE A 4 9.25 0.66 26.40
CA ILE A 4 9.44 0.79 24.95
C ILE A 4 9.24 2.27 24.59
N PRO A 5 10.27 3.12 24.70
CA PRO A 5 10.17 4.54 24.38
C PRO A 5 9.86 4.82 22.90
N GLN A 6 10.30 3.94 22.00
CA GLN A 6 9.99 4.02 20.56
C GLN A 6 9.43 2.67 20.12
N ASP A 7 8.10 2.62 20.02
CA ASP A 7 7.35 1.41 19.69
C ASP A 7 6.97 1.36 18.20
N ILE A 8 6.68 0.16 17.70
CA ILE A 8 6.17 -0.08 16.35
C ILE A 8 4.69 0.30 16.32
N PRO A 9 4.22 1.16 15.40
CA PRO A 9 2.79 1.47 15.26
C PRO A 9 1.94 0.22 14.96
N ASP A 10 0.65 0.26 15.30
CA ASP A 10 -0.28 -0.86 15.06
C ASP A 10 -0.39 -1.22 13.56
N PHE A 11 -0.22 -0.21 12.69
CA PHE A 11 -0.08 -0.38 11.25
C PHE A 11 1.14 0.40 10.77
N VAL A 12 2.06 -0.29 10.09
CA VAL A 12 3.36 0.28 9.70
C VAL A 12 3.75 -0.16 8.29
N LEU A 13 4.45 0.72 7.57
CA LEU A 13 5.09 0.37 6.31
C LEU A 13 6.41 -0.33 6.59
N SER A 14 6.74 -1.38 5.86
CA SER A 14 7.94 -2.17 6.14
C SER A 14 9.24 -1.35 6.06
N SER A 15 9.29 -0.31 5.23
CA SER A 15 10.40 0.66 5.15
C SER A 15 10.58 1.56 6.38
N GLN A 16 9.66 1.53 7.35
CA GLN A 16 9.65 2.37 8.56
C GLN A 16 10.02 1.59 9.83
N LEU A 17 10.52 0.36 9.67
CA LEU A 17 10.84 -0.57 10.76
C LEU A 17 12.31 -0.48 11.21
N ASP A 18 12.82 0.74 11.37
CA ASP A 18 14.23 1.03 11.70
C ASP A 18 14.43 1.64 13.09
N ASN A 19 13.35 2.02 13.79
CA ASN A 19 13.41 2.84 15.01
C ASN A 19 12.78 2.17 16.25
N PHE A 20 12.97 0.87 16.46
CA PHE A 20 12.48 0.19 17.66
C PHE A 20 13.51 0.27 18.80
N THR A 21 13.15 0.96 19.88
CA THR A 21 14.04 1.18 21.03
C THR A 21 13.39 0.67 22.31
N ILE A 22 14.15 -0.14 23.05
CA ILE A 22 13.80 -0.66 24.37
C ILE A 22 14.69 0.03 25.40
N SER A 23 14.10 0.48 26.51
CA SER A 23 14.83 1.00 27.66
C SER A 23 14.76 0.00 28.81
N ALA A 24 15.93 -0.45 29.29
CA ALA A 24 16.04 -1.42 30.38
C ALA A 24 17.41 -1.33 31.07
N ASP A 25 17.42 -1.57 32.38
CA ASP A 25 18.62 -1.66 33.24
C ASP A 25 19.16 -3.09 33.38
N LYS A 26 18.57 -4.04 32.65
CA LYS A 26 18.88 -5.47 32.67
C LYS A 26 18.91 -6.02 31.26
N ARG A 27 19.46 -7.24 31.12
CA ARG A 27 19.35 -8.01 29.88
C ARG A 27 17.89 -8.25 29.52
N VAL A 28 17.59 -8.07 28.24
CA VAL A 28 16.24 -8.19 27.69
C VAL A 28 16.23 -9.28 26.63
N THR A 29 15.26 -10.19 26.72
CA THR A 29 14.95 -11.13 25.64
C THR A 29 13.87 -10.53 24.74
N PHE A 30 14.21 -10.35 23.46
CA PHE A 30 13.29 -9.92 22.41
C PHE A 30 12.93 -11.11 21.53
N VAL A 31 11.63 -11.32 21.32
CA VAL A 31 11.10 -12.36 20.44
C VAL A 31 10.21 -11.71 19.38
N LEU A 32 10.53 -11.90 18.11
CA LEU A 32 9.68 -11.51 16.98
C LEU A 32 9.02 -12.75 16.39
N LYS A 33 7.71 -12.67 16.13
CA LYS A 33 6.91 -13.78 15.60
C LYS A 33 6.06 -13.33 14.42
N GLN A 34 5.79 -14.27 13.53
CA GLN A 34 4.71 -14.20 12.55
C GLN A 34 3.78 -15.37 12.84
N ALA A 35 2.54 -15.05 13.24
CA ALA A 35 1.62 -16.03 13.80
C ALA A 35 2.28 -16.87 14.92
N ASN A 36 2.48 -18.18 14.68
CA ASN A 36 3.10 -19.11 15.64
C ASN A 36 4.58 -19.39 15.36
N THR A 37 5.17 -18.77 14.33
CA THR A 37 6.56 -18.98 13.94
C THR A 37 7.44 -17.88 14.53
N VAL A 38 8.44 -18.28 15.32
CA VAL A 38 9.48 -17.37 15.80
C VAL A 38 10.42 -17.02 14.64
N ILE A 39 10.55 -15.74 14.35
CA ILE A 39 11.47 -15.20 13.33
C ILE A 39 12.82 -14.87 13.96
N LEU A 40 12.79 -14.24 15.13
CA LEU A 40 13.98 -13.85 15.88
C LEU A 40 13.72 -14.08 17.37
N GLN A 41 14.71 -14.62 18.07
CA GLN A 41 14.71 -14.70 19.53
C GLN A 41 16.13 -14.48 20.03
N GLU A 42 16.36 -13.32 20.64
CA GLU A 42 17.71 -12.92 21.06
C GLU A 42 17.69 -12.22 22.42
N THR A 43 18.81 -12.33 23.14
CA THR A 43 19.00 -11.65 24.42
C THR A 43 20.02 -10.53 24.29
N TYR A 44 19.56 -9.30 24.41
CA TYR A 44 20.36 -8.09 24.28
C TYR A 44 20.84 -7.57 25.64
N THR A 45 21.97 -6.88 25.61
CA THR A 45 22.47 -6.08 26.73
C THR A 45 22.36 -4.62 26.33
N GLN A 46 21.92 -3.79 27.26
CA GLN A 46 21.76 -2.37 27.07
C GLN A 46 23.10 -1.66 26.88
N ASP A 47 23.06 -0.50 26.22
CA ASP A 47 24.19 0.40 26.08
C ASP A 47 24.45 1.21 27.37
N ALA A 48 25.41 2.16 27.31
CA ALA A 48 25.75 3.03 28.44
C ALA A 48 24.59 3.95 28.88
N SER A 49 23.57 4.13 28.04
CA SER A 49 22.38 4.94 28.30
C SER A 49 21.19 4.09 28.74
N ASN A 50 21.39 2.79 29.01
CA ASN A 50 20.34 1.81 29.29
C ASN A 50 19.34 1.60 28.15
N GLN A 51 19.79 1.73 26.90
CA GLN A 51 18.99 1.53 25.69
C GLN A 51 19.45 0.32 24.88
N ILE A 52 18.48 -0.32 24.21
CA ILE A 52 18.69 -1.38 23.24
C ILE A 52 17.98 -0.94 21.97
N HIS A 53 18.73 -0.82 20.88
CA HIS A 53 18.19 -0.50 19.56
C HIS A 53 18.10 -1.77 18.72
N ILE A 54 16.89 -2.11 18.28
CA ILE A 54 16.67 -3.21 17.33
C ILE A 54 16.54 -2.60 15.95
N LEU A 55 17.56 -2.83 15.13
CA LEU A 55 17.66 -2.29 13.78
C LEU A 55 17.30 -3.34 12.74
N ASP A 56 16.96 -2.88 11.54
CA ASP A 56 16.75 -3.72 10.35
C ASP A 56 15.73 -4.87 10.53
N LEU A 57 14.64 -4.58 11.26
CA LEU A 57 13.50 -5.51 11.37
C LEU A 57 12.87 -5.78 10.00
N PHE A 58 13.02 -4.87 9.03
CA PHE A 58 12.54 -5.04 7.67
C PHE A 58 13.13 -6.28 7.01
N SER A 59 14.46 -6.45 7.05
CA SER A 59 15.13 -7.58 6.38
C SER A 59 14.71 -8.95 6.95
N LEU A 60 14.31 -9.00 8.22
CA LEU A 60 13.76 -10.21 8.84
C LEU A 60 12.32 -10.53 8.38
N MET A 61 11.53 -9.50 8.08
CA MET A 61 10.13 -9.64 7.69
C MET A 61 9.93 -9.72 6.17
N GLU A 62 10.84 -9.18 5.36
CA GLU A 62 10.71 -9.10 3.90
C GLU A 62 10.41 -10.46 3.24
N PRO A 63 11.07 -11.58 3.58
CA PRO A 63 10.80 -12.87 2.95
C PRO A 63 9.34 -13.32 3.11
N TYR A 64 8.71 -13.02 4.25
CA TYR A 64 7.31 -13.32 4.52
C TYR A 64 6.38 -12.38 3.72
N LEU A 65 6.76 -11.11 3.63
CA LEU A 65 6.00 -10.07 2.94
C LEU A 65 6.02 -10.19 1.41
N ILE A 66 7.05 -10.80 0.82
CA ILE A 66 7.10 -11.08 -0.62
C ILE A 66 5.99 -12.04 -1.06
N GLY A 67 5.66 -13.02 -0.21
CA GLY A 67 4.58 -13.97 -0.44
C GLY A 67 3.20 -13.40 -0.16
N SER A 68 3.07 -12.61 0.91
CA SER A 68 1.85 -11.92 1.30
C SER A 68 2.17 -10.48 1.72
N PRO A 69 1.89 -9.47 0.87
CA PRO A 69 2.36 -8.10 1.07
C PRO A 69 1.78 -7.38 2.29
N MET A 70 0.80 -7.97 2.97
CA MET A 70 0.30 -7.46 4.23
C MET A 70 0.14 -8.61 5.21
N LEU A 71 0.82 -8.54 6.35
CA LEU A 71 0.82 -9.59 7.36
C LEU A 71 0.83 -8.99 8.76
N GLN A 72 0.31 -9.76 9.71
CA GLN A 72 0.39 -9.45 11.13
C GLN A 72 1.62 -10.13 11.73
N PHE A 73 2.35 -9.35 12.51
CA PHE A 73 3.51 -9.77 13.30
C PHE A 73 3.23 -9.46 14.76
N SER A 74 4.00 -10.09 15.65
CA SER A 74 3.98 -9.74 17.06
C SER A 74 5.39 -9.76 17.63
N TYR A 75 5.59 -8.99 18.69
CA TYR A 75 6.80 -9.07 19.48
C TYR A 75 6.49 -9.33 20.95
N GLU A 76 7.45 -9.92 21.65
CA GLU A 76 7.49 -10.04 23.10
C GLU A 76 8.84 -9.53 23.61
N VAL A 77 8.81 -8.70 24.64
CA VAL A 77 9.98 -8.15 25.32
C VAL A 77 9.90 -8.56 26.79
N SER A 78 10.91 -9.25 27.29
CA SER A 78 10.94 -9.72 28.68
C SER A 78 12.28 -9.45 29.34
N ALA A 79 12.25 -9.09 30.63
CA ALA A 79 13.42 -8.88 31.48
C ALA A 79 13.22 -9.57 32.83
N SER A 80 14.30 -9.96 33.49
CA SER A 80 14.23 -10.70 34.75
C SER A 80 13.47 -9.93 35.84
N SER A 81 12.47 -10.60 36.41
CA SER A 81 11.57 -10.06 37.46
C SER A 81 10.76 -8.83 37.02
N GLU A 82 10.53 -8.66 35.71
CA GLU A 82 9.69 -7.59 35.15
C GLU A 82 8.56 -8.16 34.30
N THR A 83 7.49 -7.37 34.14
CA THR A 83 6.34 -7.76 33.32
C THR A 83 6.72 -7.80 31.84
N THR A 84 6.43 -8.91 31.17
CA THR A 84 6.60 -9.03 29.72
C THR A 84 5.69 -8.04 29.00
N ILE A 85 6.28 -7.28 28.07
CA ILE A 85 5.54 -6.39 27.16
C ILE A 85 5.36 -7.13 25.84
N SER A 86 4.13 -7.19 25.33
CA SER A 86 3.84 -7.79 24.04
C SER A 86 2.93 -6.90 23.22
N LYS A 87 3.08 -6.98 21.90
CA LYS A 87 2.25 -6.25 20.95
C LYS A 87 2.11 -7.01 19.66
N THR A 88 0.96 -6.84 19.04
CA THR A 88 0.66 -7.31 17.69
C THR A 88 0.47 -6.11 16.79
N PHE A 89 1.03 -6.15 15.58
CA PHE A 89 0.99 -5.07 14.62
C PHE A 89 0.91 -5.61 13.19
N THR A 90 0.42 -4.79 12.26
CA THR A 90 0.33 -5.12 10.84
C THR A 90 1.39 -4.39 10.06
N VAL A 91 2.08 -5.14 9.20
CA VAL A 91 3.10 -4.61 8.30
C VAL A 91 2.59 -4.72 6.87
N LEU A 92 2.62 -3.59 6.15
CA LEU A 92 2.43 -3.53 4.71
C LEU A 92 3.81 -3.43 4.04
N LEU A 93 4.08 -4.30 3.07
CA LEU A 93 5.27 -4.23 2.24
C LEU A 93 5.34 -2.86 1.58
N CYS A 94 6.45 -2.18 1.80
CA CYS A 94 6.78 -0.89 1.21
C CYS A 94 8.30 -0.81 1.11
N ARG A 95 8.83 -0.76 -0.10
CA ARG A 95 10.27 -0.56 -0.35
C ARG A 95 10.72 0.91 -0.31
N PRO A 96 9.95 1.90 -0.81
CA PRO A 96 10.36 3.30 -0.72
C PRO A 96 10.14 3.84 0.69
N ILE A 97 11.02 4.75 1.11
CA ILE A 97 10.78 5.56 2.30
C ILE A 97 9.71 6.60 1.98
N ILE A 98 8.64 6.61 2.79
CA ILE A 98 7.52 7.54 2.63
C ILE A 98 7.53 8.52 3.83
N PRO A 99 7.49 9.85 3.59
CA PRO A 99 7.57 10.86 4.65
C PRO A 99 6.21 11.12 5.33
N CYS A 100 5.43 10.06 5.61
CA CYS A 100 4.21 10.12 6.40
C CYS A 100 3.98 8.77 7.11
N SER A 101 3.04 8.70 8.07
CA SER A 101 2.74 7.42 8.72
C SER A 101 2.14 6.41 7.73
N GLY A 102 2.28 5.11 8.03
CA GLY A 102 1.65 4.08 7.20
C GLY A 102 0.13 4.25 7.09
N VAL A 103 -0.53 4.65 8.17
CA VAL A 103 -1.98 4.94 8.20
C VAL A 103 -2.32 6.12 7.29
N ASP A 104 -1.56 7.21 7.35
CA ASP A 104 -1.78 8.38 6.49
C ASP A 104 -1.57 8.02 5.02
N PHE A 105 -0.53 7.24 4.72
CA PHE A 105 -0.25 6.79 3.37
C PHE A 105 -1.44 6.01 2.79
N VAL A 106 -1.84 4.92 3.44
CA VAL A 106 -2.89 4.05 2.90
C VAL A 106 -4.26 4.70 2.88
N THR A 107 -4.50 5.74 3.70
CA THR A 107 -5.75 6.52 3.69
C THR A 107 -5.86 7.45 2.47
N ASN A 108 -4.73 8.01 2.03
CA ASN A 108 -4.69 9.05 1.01
C ASN A 108 -4.22 8.57 -0.37
N TYR A 109 -3.54 7.43 -0.46
CA TYR A 109 -2.94 6.94 -1.70
C TYR A 109 -3.35 5.51 -2.04
N PHE A 110 -3.42 5.21 -3.34
CA PHE A 110 -3.47 3.85 -3.84
C PHE A 110 -2.07 3.21 -3.74
N LEU A 111 -2.00 1.88 -3.68
CA LEU A 111 -0.76 1.10 -3.63
C LEU A 111 -0.12 1.02 -5.03
N THR A 112 0.30 2.17 -5.55
CA THR A 112 0.87 2.36 -6.89
C THR A 112 2.17 3.15 -6.81
N THR A 113 3.11 2.82 -7.69
CA THR A 113 4.35 3.61 -7.84
C THR A 113 4.14 4.85 -8.74
N LEU A 114 2.93 5.04 -9.28
CA LEU A 114 2.57 6.09 -10.23
C LEU A 114 1.73 7.21 -9.63
N ALA A 115 1.70 7.31 -8.31
CA ALA A 115 1.01 8.38 -7.62
C ALA A 115 1.56 9.76 -8.03
N GLY A 116 0.69 10.76 -8.07
CA GLY A 116 1.06 12.16 -8.28
C GLY A 116 1.16 12.63 -9.75
N ARG A 117 0.94 11.75 -10.74
CA ARG A 117 0.81 12.14 -12.15
C ARG A 117 -0.37 11.45 -12.82
N ASP A 118 -0.82 12.03 -13.93
CA ASP A 118 -1.81 11.40 -14.79
C ASP A 118 -1.17 10.18 -15.49
N LYS A 119 -1.74 9.00 -15.31
CA LYS A 119 -1.32 7.78 -16.03
C LYS A 119 -1.91 7.82 -17.44
N ILE A 120 -1.11 7.53 -18.47
CA ILE A 120 -1.61 7.42 -19.84
C ILE A 120 -2.05 5.98 -20.08
N THR A 121 -3.27 5.80 -20.56
CA THR A 121 -3.88 4.52 -20.93
C THR A 121 -4.61 4.63 -22.27
N SER A 122 -5.24 3.55 -22.73
CA SER A 122 -5.97 3.47 -24.02
C SER A 122 -7.19 2.58 -23.84
N PHE A 123 -8.21 2.74 -24.68
CA PHE A 123 -9.51 2.08 -24.47
C PHE A 123 -9.44 0.55 -24.36
N ASN A 124 -8.50 -0.07 -25.07
CA ASN A 124 -8.25 -1.50 -25.11
C ASN A 124 -7.35 -2.03 -23.97
N ARG A 125 -6.93 -1.19 -23.02
CA ARG A 125 -6.02 -1.57 -21.94
C ARG A 125 -6.76 -1.96 -20.65
N THR A 126 -6.09 -2.77 -19.84
CA THR A 126 -6.57 -3.17 -18.53
C THR A 126 -5.84 -2.40 -17.45
N GLU A 127 -6.61 -1.78 -16.55
CA GLU A 127 -6.05 -0.96 -15.49
C GLU A 127 -6.62 -1.42 -14.15
N THR A 128 -5.74 -1.66 -13.19
CA THR A 128 -6.11 -2.09 -11.83
C THR A 128 -5.47 -1.16 -10.82
N LEU A 129 -6.25 -0.75 -9.82
CA LEU A 129 -5.73 -0.06 -8.64
C LEU A 129 -5.89 -0.93 -7.41
N TYR A 130 -4.94 -0.80 -6.49
CA TYR A 130 -4.92 -1.53 -5.23
C TYR A 130 -5.04 -0.54 -4.07
N LEU A 131 -5.79 -0.90 -3.05
CA LEU A 131 -5.92 -0.13 -1.82
C LEU A 131 -5.99 -1.04 -0.60
N THR A 132 -5.65 -0.46 0.55
CA THR A 132 -5.92 -1.02 1.87
C THR A 132 -6.19 0.13 2.84
N THR A 133 -6.49 -0.19 4.09
CA THR A 133 -6.71 0.79 5.15
C THR A 133 -5.78 0.52 6.32
N GLY A 134 -5.44 1.58 7.06
CA GLY A 134 -4.60 1.48 8.26
C GLY A 134 -5.40 1.12 9.51
N SER A 135 -6.73 1.12 9.40
CA SER A 135 -7.65 0.66 10.43
C SER A 135 -8.20 -0.67 9.96
N LEU A 136 -7.63 -1.77 10.42
CA LEU A 136 -8.18 -3.11 10.17
C LEU A 136 -9.46 -3.30 10.99
N SER A 137 -10.51 -2.56 10.64
CA SER A 137 -11.88 -2.89 11.01
C SER A 137 -12.12 -4.34 10.61
N SER A 138 -12.87 -5.09 11.40
CA SER A 138 -13.12 -6.54 11.24
C SER A 138 -13.94 -6.94 10.00
N GLY A 139 -13.84 -6.19 8.90
CA GLY A 139 -14.53 -6.44 7.64
C GLY A 139 -15.98 -5.93 7.60
N GLY A 140 -16.36 -5.03 8.52
CA GLY A 140 -17.73 -4.51 8.63
C GLY A 140 -18.01 -3.24 7.82
N THR A 141 -16.98 -2.60 7.27
CA THR A 141 -17.07 -1.30 6.60
C THR A 141 -16.64 -1.41 5.14
N THR A 142 -17.19 -0.53 4.30
CA THR A 142 -16.90 -0.52 2.87
C THR A 142 -16.57 0.88 2.39
N ILE A 143 -15.70 0.95 1.38
CA ILE A 143 -15.24 2.17 0.75
C ILE A 143 -15.95 2.31 -0.59
N PRO A 144 -16.80 3.33 -0.79
CA PRO A 144 -17.39 3.59 -2.09
C PRO A 144 -16.31 4.03 -3.08
N VAL A 145 -16.42 3.50 -4.31
CA VAL A 145 -15.50 3.81 -5.39
C VAL A 145 -16.27 4.45 -6.54
N THR A 146 -15.78 5.59 -7.02
CA THR A 146 -16.35 6.29 -8.16
C THR A 146 -15.30 6.65 -9.19
N ALA A 147 -15.75 6.87 -10.42
CA ALA A 147 -14.96 7.40 -11.52
C ALA A 147 -15.59 8.70 -12.03
N GLU A 148 -14.87 9.80 -11.94
CA GLU A 148 -15.24 11.06 -12.58
C GLU A 148 -14.70 11.07 -14.02
N CYS A 149 -15.57 10.91 -14.99
CA CYS A 149 -15.23 10.77 -16.40
C CYS A 149 -15.49 12.06 -17.17
N VAL A 150 -14.58 12.39 -18.08
CA VAL A 150 -14.70 13.48 -19.06
C VAL A 150 -14.70 12.88 -20.45
N PHE A 151 -15.76 13.15 -21.19
CA PHE A 151 -15.99 12.68 -22.54
C PHE A 151 -16.06 13.83 -23.54
N VAL A 152 -15.82 13.54 -24.82
CA VAL A 152 -15.96 14.48 -25.94
C VAL A 152 -16.69 13.83 -27.12
N ASN A 153 -17.55 14.57 -27.81
CA ASN A 153 -18.17 14.11 -29.06
C ASN A 153 -17.46 14.71 -30.29
N ASP A 154 -17.90 14.32 -31.49
CA ASP A 154 -17.31 14.80 -32.75
C ASP A 154 -17.55 16.31 -33.01
N GLN A 155 -18.45 16.95 -32.24
CA GLN A 155 -18.68 18.40 -32.23
C GLN A 155 -17.84 19.14 -31.17
N ASN A 156 -16.86 18.47 -30.56
CA ASN A 156 -16.02 19.01 -29.47
C ASN A 156 -16.79 19.44 -28.20
N GLN A 157 -17.99 18.92 -27.99
CA GLN A 157 -18.75 19.18 -26.77
C GLN A 157 -18.30 18.23 -25.67
N LEU A 158 -18.01 18.80 -24.49
CA LEU A 158 -17.60 18.03 -23.32
C LEU A 158 -18.81 17.55 -22.52
N LEU A 159 -18.75 16.30 -22.08
CA LEU A 159 -19.70 15.72 -21.13
C LEU A 159 -18.93 15.22 -19.91
N LYS A 160 -19.36 15.64 -18.72
CA LYS A 160 -18.84 15.13 -17.44
C LYS A 160 -19.86 14.16 -16.84
N SER A 161 -19.39 13.02 -16.36
CA SER A 161 -20.26 12.03 -15.72
C SER A 161 -19.52 11.31 -14.60
N THR A 162 -20.19 11.08 -13.48
CA THR A 162 -19.66 10.25 -12.39
C THR A 162 -20.26 8.86 -12.48
N ARG A 163 -19.42 7.83 -12.49
CA ARG A 163 -19.81 6.42 -12.53
C ARG A 163 -19.48 5.75 -11.20
N SER A 164 -20.40 4.96 -10.67
CA SER A 164 -20.10 4.11 -9.51
C SER A 164 -19.37 2.85 -9.96
N LEU A 165 -18.32 2.48 -9.23
CA LEU A 165 -17.61 1.20 -9.37
C LEU A 165 -17.97 0.23 -8.23
N GLY A 166 -18.97 0.58 -7.42
CA GLY A 166 -19.41 -0.21 -6.27
C GLY A 166 -18.68 0.15 -4.98
N ASN A 167 -18.69 -0.79 -4.04
CA ASN A 167 -18.03 -0.64 -2.75
C ASN A 167 -16.97 -1.73 -2.57
N VAL A 168 -15.86 -1.39 -1.92
CA VAL A 168 -14.76 -2.29 -1.64
C VAL A 168 -14.66 -2.50 -0.13
N ALA A 169 -14.51 -3.74 0.32
CA ALA A 169 -14.30 -4.02 1.75
C ALA A 169 -13.05 -3.30 2.26
N ASP A 170 -13.12 -2.74 3.46
CA ASP A 170 -12.02 -1.95 4.05
C ASP A 170 -10.93 -2.79 4.71
N TYR A 171 -11.04 -4.12 4.67
CA TYR A 171 -10.09 -5.08 5.22
C TYR A 171 -9.30 -5.78 4.12
N GLY A 172 -7.98 -5.94 4.31
CA GLY A 172 -7.10 -6.60 3.34
C GLY A 172 -6.60 -5.65 2.24
N ILE A 173 -5.75 -6.17 1.35
CA ILE A 173 -5.44 -5.49 0.08
C ILE A 173 -6.54 -5.85 -0.93
N ARG A 174 -7.13 -4.83 -1.54
CA ARG A 174 -8.24 -4.97 -2.49
C ARG A 174 -7.90 -4.35 -3.83
N SER A 175 -8.24 -5.07 -4.89
CA SER A 175 -8.10 -4.62 -6.27
C SER A 175 -9.41 -4.02 -6.81
N ILE A 176 -9.29 -2.98 -7.62
CA ILE A 176 -10.39 -2.37 -8.37
C ILE A 176 -10.01 -2.40 -9.84
N ASP A 177 -10.86 -3.01 -10.67
CA ASP A 177 -10.79 -2.86 -12.12
C ASP A 177 -11.28 -1.47 -12.52
N VAL A 178 -10.35 -0.67 -13.05
CA VAL A 178 -10.54 0.72 -13.48
C VAL A 178 -10.24 0.86 -14.97
N SER A 179 -10.37 -0.23 -15.72
CA SER A 179 -10.11 -0.26 -17.16
C SER A 179 -11.01 0.75 -17.90
N PRO A 180 -10.50 1.49 -18.90
CA PRO A 180 -11.26 2.49 -19.64
C PRO A 180 -12.54 1.94 -20.29
N SER A 181 -12.54 0.67 -20.68
CA SER A 181 -13.69 -0.03 -21.28
C SER A 181 -14.94 -0.06 -20.39
N ARG A 182 -14.79 0.16 -19.08
CA ARG A 182 -15.91 0.28 -18.14
C ARG A 182 -16.67 1.61 -18.26
N PHE A 183 -16.09 2.59 -18.94
CA PHE A 183 -16.62 3.94 -19.02
C PHE A 183 -16.98 4.28 -20.46
N THR A 184 -18.10 3.75 -20.93
CA THR A 184 -18.64 4.05 -22.26
C THR A 184 -19.78 5.07 -22.17
N GLN A 185 -19.94 5.82 -23.25
CA GLN A 185 -21.05 6.76 -23.42
C GLN A 185 -21.38 6.85 -24.91
N SER A 186 -22.62 6.53 -25.28
CA SER A 186 -23.05 6.57 -26.69
C SER A 186 -22.86 7.96 -27.29
N GLY A 187 -22.22 8.03 -28.46
CA GLY A 187 -21.93 9.28 -29.18
C GLY A 187 -20.73 10.07 -28.64
N TYR A 188 -19.99 9.54 -27.67
CA TYR A 188 -18.85 10.22 -27.07
C TYR A 188 -17.62 9.30 -26.92
N ARG A 189 -16.43 9.91 -26.90
CA ARG A 189 -15.15 9.27 -26.60
C ARG A 189 -14.65 9.70 -25.23
N LEU A 190 -14.12 8.78 -24.44
CA LEU A 190 -13.56 9.05 -23.12
C LEU A 190 -12.19 9.70 -23.26
N LEU A 191 -12.01 10.91 -22.72
CA LEU A 191 -10.72 11.63 -22.75
C LEU A 191 -9.88 11.40 -21.49
N ARG A 192 -10.54 11.43 -20.33
CA ARG A 192 -9.90 11.35 -19.02
C ARG A 192 -10.89 10.78 -18.03
N TYR A 193 -10.40 10.05 -17.04
CA TYR A 193 -11.17 9.72 -15.85
C TYR A 193 -10.32 9.81 -14.60
N THR A 194 -10.97 10.07 -13.46
CA THR A 194 -10.34 10.11 -12.15
C THR A 194 -11.05 9.13 -11.24
N ILE A 195 -10.30 8.18 -10.69
CA ILE A 195 -10.80 7.21 -9.73
C ILE A 195 -10.68 7.81 -8.33
N LEU A 196 -11.77 7.72 -7.57
CA LEU A 196 -11.88 8.17 -6.18
C LEU A 196 -12.29 6.99 -5.30
N ALA A 197 -11.60 6.82 -4.16
CA ALA A 197 -11.93 5.83 -3.13
C ALA A 197 -11.60 6.39 -1.73
N GLY A 198 -12.58 7.03 -1.10
CA GLY A 198 -12.32 7.89 0.06
C GLY A 198 -11.48 9.11 -0.34
N ALA A 199 -10.39 9.38 0.37
CA ALA A 199 -9.44 10.44 0.03
C ALA A 199 -8.49 10.10 -1.12
N ARG A 200 -8.46 8.82 -1.56
CA ARG A 200 -7.56 8.34 -2.59
C ARG A 200 -7.98 8.82 -3.96
N LYS A 201 -7.00 9.24 -4.77
CA LYS A 201 -7.22 9.77 -6.11
C LYS A 201 -6.15 9.28 -7.10
N GLN A 202 -6.59 8.78 -8.26
CA GLN A 202 -5.71 8.51 -9.40
C GLN A 202 -6.38 8.98 -10.69
N THR A 203 -5.67 9.78 -11.47
CA THR A 203 -6.15 10.23 -12.78
C THR A 203 -5.51 9.40 -13.90
N PHE A 204 -6.33 9.11 -14.91
CA PHE A 204 -5.95 8.47 -16.16
C PHE A 204 -6.32 9.37 -17.35
N ARG A 205 -5.38 9.56 -18.28
CA ARG A 205 -5.63 10.15 -19.60
C ARG A 205 -5.74 9.04 -20.62
N VAL A 206 -6.76 9.10 -21.46
CA VAL A 206 -7.02 8.09 -22.48
C VAL A 206 -6.49 8.58 -23.80
N ASP A 207 -5.48 7.90 -24.29
CA ASP A 207 -4.92 8.08 -25.63
C ASP A 207 -5.94 7.58 -26.67
N GLN A 208 -6.37 8.50 -27.54
CA GLN A 208 -7.38 8.26 -28.55
C GLN A 208 -6.83 7.52 -29.76
N ASP A 209 -5.52 7.58 -29.98
CA ASP A 209 -4.86 6.93 -31.11
C ASP A 209 -4.86 5.40 -30.95
N GLN A 210 -5.14 4.91 -29.74
CA GLN A 210 -5.15 3.49 -29.36
C GLN A 210 -3.95 2.72 -29.95
N PRO A 211 -2.72 3.25 -29.77
CA PRO A 211 -1.53 2.67 -30.38
C PRO A 211 -1.32 1.23 -29.92
N GLU A 212 -0.79 0.41 -30.82
CA GLU A 212 -0.26 -0.90 -30.44
C GLU A 212 0.75 -0.73 -29.31
N SER A 213 0.61 -1.59 -28.29
CA SER A 213 1.44 -1.50 -27.10
C SER A 213 1.70 -2.86 -26.50
N VAL A 214 2.88 -2.98 -25.91
CA VAL A 214 3.28 -4.13 -25.10
C VAL A 214 3.08 -3.73 -23.64
N GLY A 215 2.28 -4.51 -22.92
CA GLY A 215 2.10 -4.36 -21.48
C GLY A 215 3.09 -5.22 -20.70
N LEU A 216 3.89 -4.63 -19.81
CA LEU A 216 4.63 -5.36 -18.79
C LEU A 216 3.82 -5.33 -17.50
N LYS A 217 3.48 -6.52 -17.02
CA LYS A 217 2.91 -6.72 -15.70
C LYS A 217 4.04 -7.09 -14.73
N PHE A 218 4.15 -6.38 -13.61
CA PHE A 218 5.17 -6.60 -12.61
C PHE A 218 4.57 -6.41 -11.20
N ARG A 219 5.28 -6.88 -10.16
CA ARG A 219 4.94 -6.56 -8.77
C ARG A 219 5.65 -5.28 -8.36
N ASN A 220 4.87 -4.29 -7.92
CA ASN A 220 5.40 -2.99 -7.53
C ASN A 220 6.01 -2.99 -6.13
N SER A 221 6.43 -1.82 -5.66
CA SER A 221 7.08 -1.64 -4.35
C SER A 221 6.19 -1.99 -3.14
N PHE A 222 4.90 -2.22 -3.35
CA PHE A 222 3.93 -2.65 -2.35
C PHE A 222 3.52 -4.12 -2.49
N GLY A 223 4.17 -4.87 -3.41
CA GLY A 223 3.83 -6.25 -3.73
C GLY A 223 2.51 -6.42 -4.49
N SER A 224 1.89 -5.33 -4.94
CA SER A 224 0.69 -5.35 -5.77
C SER A 224 1.06 -5.46 -7.25
N ASP A 225 0.21 -6.08 -8.05
CA ASP A 225 0.42 -6.11 -9.49
C ASP A 225 0.22 -4.71 -10.09
N GLU A 226 1.08 -4.33 -11.02
CA GLU A 226 0.98 -3.08 -11.75
C GLU A 226 1.37 -3.31 -13.21
N THR A 227 0.72 -2.59 -14.13
CA THR A 227 0.98 -2.71 -15.56
C THR A 227 1.47 -1.39 -16.13
N PHE A 228 2.56 -1.45 -16.88
CA PHE A 228 3.05 -0.38 -17.74
C PHE A 228 2.91 -0.75 -19.21
N TYR A 229 2.60 0.24 -20.04
CA TYR A 229 2.47 0.07 -21.47
C TYR A 229 3.52 0.91 -22.19
N TRP A 230 4.34 0.27 -23.03
CA TRP A 230 5.21 0.98 -23.97
C TRP A 230 4.50 1.10 -25.31
N PHE A 231 4.64 2.29 -25.89
CA PHE A 231 4.15 2.58 -27.22
C PHE A 231 5.22 2.20 -28.24
N ILE A 232 4.85 1.37 -29.21
CA ILE A 232 5.69 1.18 -30.38
C ILE A 232 5.32 2.31 -31.34
N ARG A 233 6.08 3.41 -31.32
CA ARG A 233 6.02 4.37 -32.43
C ARG A 233 6.87 3.82 -33.56
N HIS A 234 6.22 3.39 -34.65
CA HIS A 234 6.94 3.25 -35.92
C HIS A 234 7.38 4.65 -36.34
N PHE A 235 8.69 4.91 -36.29
CA PHE A 235 9.27 6.05 -36.98
C PHE A 235 9.13 5.74 -38.47
N ALA A 236 8.14 6.35 -39.11
CA ALA A 236 8.06 6.45 -40.55
C ALA A 236 8.88 7.65 -41.03
#